data_AF-A0A2Z3HC59-F1
#
_entry.id   AF-A0A2Z3HC59-F1
#
_cell.length_a   1.000
_cell.length_b   1.000
_cell.length_c   1.000
_cell.angle_alpha   90.00
_cell.angle_beta   90.00
_cell.angle_gamma   90.00
#
_symmetry.space_group_name_H-M   'P 1'
#
loop_
_entity.id
_entity.type
_entity.pdbx_description
1 polymer ?
#
loop_
_entity_poly.entity_id
_entity_poly.type
_entity_poly.pdbx_seq_one_letter_code
_entity_poly.pdbx_strand_id
1 'polypeptide(L)'
;MYCPRREQWGLVKGTFAVDHFVPVAVRPDVATDYDNLVYVCASCNAGKAAHALPDPCEVLLRDDVRVAEDGAIEGDTPEARRLIRVLGLDDAEYTEFRCLWIGIVALAARHDPELFRRLMGYPADLPDLGALKPPGGNTRPGGVAASHFERRARGELPEPY
;
A
#
# COMPACT_ATOMS: atom_id res chain seq x y z
N MET A 1 0.31 -3.83 -2.04
CA MET A 1 1.06 -2.75 -1.36
C MET A 1 2.51 -3.20 -1.26
N TYR A 2 3.49 -2.36 -1.61
CA TYR A 2 4.92 -2.76 -1.60
C TYR A 2 5.70 -2.29 -0.36
N CYS A 3 5.18 -1.29 0.38
CA CYS A 3 5.82 -0.73 1.56
C CYS A 3 4.75 -0.23 2.55
N PRO A 4 5.06 -0.07 3.84
CA PRO A 4 4.08 0.33 4.86
C PRO A 4 3.67 1.82 4.79
N ARG A 5 4.12 2.57 3.77
CA ARG A 5 3.78 3.99 3.63
C ARG A 5 2.28 4.14 3.34
N ARG A 6 1.64 5.02 4.11
CA ARG A 6 0.22 5.37 3.92
C ARG A 6 0.10 6.70 3.17
N GLU A 7 -0.90 6.81 2.30
CA GLU A 7 -1.19 8.07 1.59
C GLU A 7 -1.62 9.18 2.56
N GLN A 8 -2.22 8.82 3.70
CA GLN A 8 -2.59 9.77 4.76
C GLN A 8 -1.37 10.37 5.49
N TRP A 9 -0.18 9.77 5.39
CA TRP A 9 1.03 10.21 6.11
C TRP A 9 1.81 11.30 5.33
N GLY A 10 1.10 12.34 4.88
CA GLY A 10 1.68 13.51 4.22
C GLY A 10 0.73 14.17 3.22
N LEU A 11 1.00 15.43 2.85
CA LEU A 11 0.27 16.18 1.84
C LEU A 11 1.06 16.22 0.53
N VAL A 12 1.02 15.15 -0.27
CA VAL A 12 1.76 15.15 -1.54
C VAL A 12 1.02 14.33 -2.59
N LYS A 13 0.21 15.04 -3.38
CA LYS A 13 -0.32 14.53 -4.65
C LYS A 13 0.84 13.97 -5.48
N GLY A 14 0.65 12.82 -6.11
CA GLY A 14 1.66 12.19 -6.95
C GLY A 14 2.70 11.35 -6.22
N THR A 15 2.52 11.07 -4.92
CA THR A 15 3.37 10.11 -4.19
C THR A 15 2.96 8.66 -4.35
N PHE A 16 1.81 8.40 -4.97
CA PHE A 16 1.32 7.08 -5.32
C PHE A 16 1.00 7.02 -6.81
N ALA A 17 1.16 5.84 -7.36
CA ALA A 17 1.02 5.55 -8.78
C ALA A 17 0.44 4.14 -8.97
N VAL A 18 -0.04 3.89 -10.18
CA VAL A 18 -0.39 2.54 -10.63
C VAL A 18 0.87 1.91 -11.23
N ASP A 19 1.25 0.74 -10.72
CA ASP A 19 2.29 -0.14 -11.24
C ASP A 19 1.64 -1.33 -11.97
N HIS A 20 2.38 -1.88 -12.94
CA HIS A 20 2.06 -3.17 -13.55
C HIS A 20 2.86 -4.26 -12.85
N PHE A 21 2.22 -5.13 -12.08
CA PHE A 21 2.88 -6.17 -11.30
C PHE A 21 3.82 -7.01 -12.18
N VAL A 22 3.28 -7.54 -13.27
CA VAL A 22 4.05 -8.06 -14.40
C VAL A 22 4.42 -6.88 -15.32
N PRO A 23 5.71 -6.58 -15.51
CA PRO A 23 6.12 -5.43 -16.30
C PRO A 23 5.68 -5.52 -17.77
N VAL A 24 5.08 -4.46 -18.29
CA VAL A 24 4.63 -4.37 -19.70
C VAL A 24 5.78 -4.44 -20.70
N ALA A 25 6.99 -4.06 -20.29
CA ALA A 25 8.21 -4.23 -21.10
C ALA A 25 8.53 -5.71 -21.37
N VAL A 26 8.06 -6.62 -20.51
CA VAL A 26 8.23 -8.08 -20.62
C VAL A 26 6.97 -8.73 -21.21
N ARG A 27 5.78 -8.26 -20.81
CA ARG A 27 4.47 -8.76 -21.28
C ARG A 27 3.59 -7.60 -21.76
N PRO A 28 3.72 -7.15 -23.01
CA PRO A 28 2.92 -6.04 -23.54
C PRO A 28 1.42 -6.34 -23.60
N ASP A 29 1.05 -7.62 -23.69
CA ASP A 29 -0.33 -8.08 -23.79
C ASP A 29 -1.16 -7.85 -22.51
N VAL A 30 -0.51 -7.66 -21.35
CA VAL A 30 -1.18 -7.37 -20.08
C VAL A 30 -1.22 -5.88 -19.73
N ALA A 31 -0.90 -4.99 -20.69
CA ALA A 31 -0.83 -3.55 -20.44
C ALA A 31 -2.15 -2.93 -19.98
N THR A 32 -3.28 -3.47 -20.44
CA THR A 32 -4.63 -3.03 -20.06
C THR A 32 -5.35 -4.04 -19.17
N ASP A 33 -4.63 -5.05 -18.66
CA ASP A 33 -5.19 -6.01 -17.73
C ASP A 33 -5.30 -5.38 -16.35
N TYR A 34 -6.53 -5.21 -15.87
CA TYR A 34 -6.81 -4.62 -14.56
C TYR A 34 -6.24 -5.48 -13.41
N ASP A 35 -6.18 -6.80 -13.54
CA ASP A 35 -5.61 -7.68 -12.50
C ASP A 35 -4.09 -7.56 -12.40
N ASN A 36 -3.46 -6.98 -13.41
CA ASN A 36 -2.04 -6.69 -13.40
C ASN A 36 -1.72 -5.32 -12.77
N LEU A 37 -2.74 -4.51 -12.41
CA LEU A 37 -2.54 -3.17 -11.87
C LEU A 37 -2.49 -3.19 -10.34
N VAL A 38 -1.44 -2.59 -9.78
CA VAL A 38 -1.26 -2.47 -8.33
C VAL A 38 -1.06 -1.00 -7.96
N TYR A 39 -1.79 -0.52 -6.97
CA TYR A 39 -1.60 0.83 -6.43
C TYR A 39 -0.48 0.84 -5.38
N VAL A 40 0.57 1.62 -5.61
CA VAL A 40 1.81 1.63 -4.81
C VAL A 40 2.39 3.03 -4.70
N CYS A 41 3.32 3.25 -3.77
CA CYS A 41 4.03 4.53 -3.72
C CYS A 41 4.98 4.68 -4.93
N ALA A 42 5.20 5.93 -5.36
CA ALA A 42 5.99 6.26 -6.54
C ALA A 42 7.45 5.76 -6.42
N SER A 43 8.03 5.80 -5.23
CA SER A 43 9.38 5.28 -4.98
C SER A 43 9.47 3.77 -5.22
N CYS A 44 8.52 2.98 -4.69
CA CYS A 44 8.51 1.54 -4.90
C CYS A 44 8.19 1.18 -6.36
N ASN A 45 7.34 1.95 -7.04
CA ASN A 45 7.10 1.79 -8.47
C ASN A 45 8.40 1.99 -9.27
N ALA A 46 9.12 3.09 -8.99
CA ALA A 46 10.39 3.38 -9.63
C ALA A 46 11.48 2.35 -9.31
N GLY A 47 11.57 1.90 -8.05
CA GLY A 47 12.54 0.89 -7.61
C GLY A 47 12.26 -0.49 -8.23
N LYS A 48 10.99 -0.89 -8.33
CA LYS A 48 10.61 -2.12 -9.06
C LYS A 48 10.92 -2.00 -10.54
N ALA A 49 10.55 -0.90 -11.18
CA ALA A 49 10.69 -0.70 -12.63
C ALA A 49 10.26 -1.95 -13.43
N ALA A 50 11.16 -2.49 -14.26
CA ALA A 50 10.93 -3.68 -15.07
C ALA A 50 11.34 -5.00 -14.38
N HIS A 51 11.65 -4.98 -13.08
CA HIS A 51 12.02 -6.20 -12.36
C HIS A 51 10.78 -7.07 -12.10
N ALA A 52 10.91 -8.35 -12.43
CA ALA A 52 10.00 -9.37 -11.91
C ALA A 52 10.29 -9.59 -10.42
N LEU A 53 9.25 -9.43 -9.60
CA LEU A 53 9.31 -9.59 -8.15
C LEU A 53 8.39 -10.75 -7.73
N PRO A 54 8.74 -11.50 -6.66
CA PRO A 54 7.76 -12.32 -5.95
C PRO A 54 6.55 -11.46 -5.56
N ASP A 55 5.36 -12.07 -5.43
CA ASP A 55 4.17 -11.33 -5.01
C ASP A 55 4.41 -10.70 -3.62
N PRO A 56 4.44 -9.35 -3.50
CA PRO A 56 4.68 -8.69 -2.24
C PRO A 56 3.54 -8.90 -1.24
N CYS A 57 2.33 -9.18 -1.72
CA CYS A 57 1.20 -9.54 -0.86
C CYS A 57 1.37 -10.95 -0.26
N GLU A 58 2.14 -11.83 -0.90
CA GLU A 58 2.48 -13.13 -0.30
C GLU A 58 3.71 -13.02 0.60
N VAL A 59 4.78 -12.37 0.14
CA VAL A 59 6.06 -12.39 0.84
C VAL A 59 6.13 -11.39 1.99
N LEU A 60 5.57 -10.19 1.85
CA LEU A 60 5.67 -9.13 2.88
C LEU A 60 4.59 -9.26 3.97
N LEU A 61 3.53 -10.03 3.75
CA LEU A 61 2.44 -10.21 4.72
C LEU A 61 2.59 -11.47 5.58
N ARG A 62 3.59 -12.30 5.29
CA ARG A 62 3.96 -13.45 6.13
C ARG A 62 4.91 -13.01 7.24
N ASP A 63 5.14 -13.89 8.21
CA ASP A 63 6.16 -13.71 9.27
C ASP A 63 7.62 -13.78 8.74
N ASP A 64 7.80 -13.69 7.42
CA ASP A 64 9.08 -13.72 6.71
C ASP A 64 9.76 -12.34 6.67
N VAL A 65 9.10 -11.29 7.18
CA VAL A 65 9.61 -9.91 7.26
C VAL A 65 9.42 -9.36 8.66
N ARG A 66 10.46 -8.70 9.19
CA ARG A 66 10.41 -8.02 10.49
C ARG A 66 10.70 -6.54 10.32
N VAL A 67 9.96 -5.71 11.07
CA VAL A 67 10.25 -4.28 11.24
C VAL A 67 10.71 -4.07 12.67
N ALA A 68 11.94 -3.58 12.84
CA ALA A 68 12.51 -3.28 14.15
C ALA A 68 12.00 -1.93 14.69
N GLU A 69 12.19 -1.69 15.99
CA GLU A 69 11.74 -0.46 16.66
C GLU A 69 12.45 0.80 16.14
N ASP A 70 13.69 0.66 15.68
CA ASP A 70 14.48 1.72 15.05
C ASP A 70 14.07 1.96 13.58
N GLY A 71 13.04 1.26 13.11
CA GLY A 71 12.56 1.36 11.76
C GLY A 71 13.40 0.60 10.74
N ALA A 72 14.31 -0.31 11.10
CA ALA A 72 14.93 -1.22 10.12
C ALA A 72 13.91 -2.26 9.60
N ILE A 73 14.07 -2.75 8.37
CA ILE A 73 13.28 -3.87 7.81
C ILE A 73 14.19 -5.00 7.34
N GLU A 74 13.92 -6.19 7.85
CA GLU A 74 14.72 -7.38 7.57
C GLU A 74 13.84 -8.49 7.02
N GLY A 75 14.41 -9.27 6.09
CA GLY A 75 13.77 -10.47 5.53
C GLY A 75 14.45 -11.73 6.05
N ASP A 76 13.64 -12.72 6.44
CA ASP A 76 14.13 -14.02 6.90
C ASP A 76 14.38 -15.00 5.73
N THR A 77 13.68 -14.81 4.62
CA THR A 77 13.79 -15.64 3.41
C THR A 77 14.58 -14.95 2.30
N PRO A 78 15.18 -15.70 1.36
CA PRO A 78 15.82 -15.13 0.17
C PRO A 78 14.88 -14.21 -0.64
N GLU A 79 13.59 -14.58 -0.75
CA GLU A 79 12.56 -13.85 -1.46
C GLU A 79 12.29 -12.49 -0.77
N ALA A 80 12.12 -12.50 0.56
CA ALA A 80 11.92 -11.28 1.35
C ALA A 80 13.13 -10.33 1.24
N ARG A 81 14.34 -10.86 1.43
CA ARG A 81 15.59 -10.08 1.28
C ARG A 81 15.76 -9.52 -0.12
N ARG A 82 15.30 -10.24 -1.15
CA ARG A 82 15.31 -9.74 -2.53
C ARG A 82 14.33 -8.59 -2.71
N LEU A 83 13.09 -8.72 -2.20
CA LEU A 83 12.09 -7.66 -2.25
C LEU A 83 12.57 -6.38 -1.55
N ILE A 84 13.02 -6.50 -0.30
CA ILE A 84 13.53 -5.37 0.49
C ILE A 84 14.63 -4.62 -0.27
N ARG A 85 15.60 -5.36 -0.83
CA ARG A 85 16.71 -4.77 -1.57
C ARG A 85 16.29 -4.12 -2.89
N VAL A 86 15.46 -4.77 -3.71
CA VAL A 86 15.06 -4.20 -5.02
C VAL A 86 14.17 -2.97 -4.84
N LEU A 87 13.31 -2.99 -3.84
CA LEU A 87 12.40 -1.88 -3.55
C LEU A 87 13.03 -0.80 -2.66
N GLY A 88 14.28 -1.00 -2.19
CA GLY A 88 14.98 -0.08 -1.29
C GLY A 88 14.29 0.10 0.07
N LEU A 89 13.55 -0.90 0.57
CA LEU A 89 12.68 -0.70 1.74
C LEU A 89 13.44 -0.36 3.03
N ASP A 90 14.73 -0.74 3.09
CA ASP A 90 15.63 -0.47 4.22
C ASP A 90 16.68 0.61 3.94
N ASP A 91 16.53 1.38 2.86
CA ASP A 91 17.43 2.51 2.62
C ASP A 91 17.30 3.51 3.79
N ALA A 92 18.41 4.15 4.16
CA ALA A 92 18.52 4.96 5.37
C ALA A 92 17.38 6.01 5.51
N GLU A 93 17.01 6.68 4.42
CA GLU A 93 15.90 7.65 4.41
C GLU A 93 14.55 7.01 4.80
N TYR A 94 14.27 5.80 4.32
CA TYR A 94 13.02 5.10 4.66
C TYR A 94 13.04 4.50 6.05
N THR A 95 14.20 4.09 6.53
CA THR A 95 14.40 3.62 7.91
C THR A 95 14.18 4.76 8.90
N GLU A 96 14.80 5.92 8.67
CA GLU A 96 14.57 7.14 9.48
C GLU A 96 13.11 7.58 9.44
N PHE A 97 12.49 7.60 8.26
CA PHE A 97 11.07 7.94 8.11
C PHE A 97 10.18 6.96 8.90
N ARG A 98 10.42 5.64 8.80
CA ARG A 98 9.66 4.64 9.55
C ARG A 98 9.85 4.79 11.04
N CYS A 99 11.08 5.00 11.52
CA CYS A 99 11.39 5.22 12.93
C CYS A 99 10.57 6.38 13.50
N LEU A 100 10.56 7.52 12.80
CA LEU A 100 9.79 8.69 13.19
C LEU A 100 8.29 8.38 13.27
N TRP A 101 7.73 7.73 12.24
CA TRP A 101 6.30 7.42 12.21
C TRP A 101 5.87 6.38 13.25
N ILE A 102 6.69 5.35 13.49
CA ILE A 102 6.47 4.40 14.58
C ILE A 102 6.37 5.14 15.91
N GLY A 103 7.30 6.07 16.17
CA GLY A 103 7.29 6.92 17.36
C GLY A 103 6.02 7.78 17.47
N ILE A 104 5.64 8.48 16.41
CA ILE A 104 4.43 9.33 16.36
C ILE A 104 3.17 8.50 16.64
N VAL A 105 3.02 7.36 15.95
CA VAL A 105 1.86 6.48 16.11
C VAL A 105 1.80 5.90 17.52
N ALA A 106 2.93 5.47 18.08
CA ALA A 106 3.01 4.94 19.45
C ALA A 106 2.70 6.01 20.51
N LEU A 107 3.11 7.27 20.30
CA LEU A 107 2.76 8.39 21.17
C LEU A 107 1.25 8.69 21.09
N ALA A 108 0.70 8.77 19.88
CA ALA A 108 -0.73 8.98 19.68
C ALA A 108 -1.56 7.86 20.32
N ALA A 109 -1.19 6.60 20.10
CA ALA A 109 -1.88 5.44 20.71
C ALA A 109 -1.96 5.52 22.24
N ARG A 110 -0.92 6.07 22.89
CA ARG A 110 -0.83 6.18 24.35
C ARG A 110 -1.53 7.41 24.93
N HIS A 111 -1.53 8.53 24.20
CA HIS A 111 -1.88 9.84 24.77
C HIS A 111 -3.01 10.56 24.04
N ASP A 112 -3.30 10.21 22.79
CA ASP A 112 -4.29 10.87 21.94
C ASP A 112 -5.00 9.86 21.01
N PRO A 113 -6.04 9.17 21.51
CA PRO A 113 -6.82 8.20 20.73
C PRO A 113 -7.48 8.81 19.49
N GLU A 114 -7.76 10.11 19.48
CA GLU A 114 -8.32 10.78 18.30
C GLU A 114 -7.27 10.94 17.21
N LEU A 115 -6.08 11.42 17.56
CA LEU A 115 -4.97 11.49 16.63
C LEU A 115 -4.60 10.09 16.11
N PHE A 116 -4.58 9.08 16.97
CA PHE A 116 -4.31 7.70 16.55
C PHE A 116 -5.31 7.23 15.48
N ARG A 117 -6.62 7.43 15.71
CA ARG A 117 -7.66 7.11 14.73
C ARG A 117 -7.47 7.86 13.41
N ARG A 118 -7.04 9.12 13.44
CA ARG A 118 -6.75 9.90 12.23
C ARG A 118 -5.53 9.40 11.48
N LEU A 119 -4.48 8.98 12.19
CA LEU A 119 -3.23 8.49 11.58
C LEU A 119 -3.36 7.08 11.01
N MET A 120 -4.12 6.22 11.68
CA MET A 120 -4.27 4.80 11.32
C MET A 120 -5.56 4.48 10.57
N GLY A 121 -6.52 5.41 10.53
CA GLY A 121 -7.81 5.21 9.90
C GLY A 121 -7.82 5.41 8.39
N TYR A 122 -8.98 5.11 7.81
CA TYR A 122 -9.28 5.35 6.40
C TYR A 122 -9.43 6.86 6.10
N PRO A 123 -9.16 7.31 4.87
CA PRO A 123 -9.46 8.67 4.43
C PRO A 123 -10.94 9.03 4.67
N ALA A 124 -11.21 10.30 4.98
CA ALA A 124 -12.58 10.78 5.20
C ALA A 124 -13.42 10.68 3.90
N ASP A 125 -12.81 10.96 2.75
CA ASP A 125 -13.40 11.04 1.42
C ASP A 125 -13.24 9.74 0.61
N LEU A 126 -13.73 8.62 1.15
CA LEU A 126 -13.74 7.37 0.39
C LEU A 126 -14.57 7.51 -0.90
N PRO A 127 -14.07 7.01 -2.05
CA PRO A 127 -14.76 7.14 -3.32
C PRO A 127 -15.99 6.22 -3.39
N ASP A 128 -17.12 6.79 -3.78
CA ASP A 128 -18.32 6.03 -4.17
C ASP A 128 -18.13 5.46 -5.58
N LEU A 129 -17.84 4.16 -5.66
CA LEU A 129 -17.65 3.47 -6.93
C LEU A 129 -18.97 3.28 -7.71
N GLY A 130 -20.12 3.31 -7.03
CA GLY A 130 -21.44 3.16 -7.65
C GLY A 130 -21.87 4.40 -8.44
N ALA A 131 -21.36 5.57 -8.06
CA ALA A 131 -21.58 6.82 -8.80
C ALA A 131 -20.78 6.90 -10.12
N LEU A 132 -19.77 6.05 -10.30
CA LEU A 132 -18.89 6.08 -11.47
C LEU A 132 -19.49 5.29 -12.64
N LYS A 133 -19.33 5.82 -13.86
CA LYS A 133 -19.82 5.21 -15.10
C LYS A 133 -18.65 4.97 -16.07
N PRO A 134 -17.87 3.90 -15.88
CA PRO A 134 -16.76 3.61 -16.77
C PRO A 134 -17.26 3.32 -18.20
N PRO A 135 -16.51 3.74 -19.24
CA PRO A 135 -16.82 3.39 -20.61
C PRO A 135 -16.88 1.87 -20.78
N GLY A 136 -17.87 1.37 -21.53
CA GLY A 136 -18.08 -0.08 -21.71
C GLY A 136 -18.73 -0.79 -20.53
N GLY A 137 -19.07 -0.07 -19.45
CA GLY A 137 -19.69 -0.62 -18.26
C GLY A 137 -18.69 -1.20 -17.26
N ASN A 138 -19.16 -1.44 -16.03
CA ASN A 138 -18.33 -2.04 -14.99
C ASN A 138 -18.34 -3.57 -15.14
N THR A 139 -17.20 -4.15 -15.50
CA THR A 139 -17.02 -5.60 -15.63
C THR A 139 -16.94 -6.33 -14.29
N ARG A 140 -16.83 -5.59 -13.17
CA ARG A 140 -16.77 -6.09 -11.79
C ARG A 140 -17.83 -5.42 -10.89
N PRO A 141 -19.13 -5.60 -11.18
CA PRO A 141 -20.20 -4.94 -10.42
C PRO A 141 -20.21 -5.31 -8.94
N GLY A 142 -19.80 -6.55 -8.59
CA GLY A 142 -19.68 -6.99 -7.20
C GLY A 142 -18.66 -6.19 -6.37
N GLY A 143 -17.67 -5.57 -7.02
CA GLY A 143 -16.66 -4.72 -6.37
C GLY A 143 -17.24 -3.46 -5.74
N VAL A 144 -18.40 -2.98 -6.22
CA VAL A 144 -19.08 -1.82 -5.64
C VAL A 144 -19.52 -2.14 -4.20
N ALA A 145 -20.27 -3.23 -4.01
CA ALA A 145 -20.77 -3.64 -2.70
C ALA A 145 -19.65 -3.97 -1.70
N ALA A 146 -18.51 -4.46 -2.20
CA ALA A 146 -17.32 -4.78 -1.40
C ALA A 146 -16.42 -3.56 -1.11
N SER A 147 -16.68 -2.40 -1.74
CA SER A 147 -15.86 -1.20 -1.58
C SER A 147 -15.84 -0.69 -0.14
N HIS A 148 -14.77 -0.01 0.25
CA HIS A 148 -14.66 0.56 1.60
C HIS A 148 -15.73 1.64 1.87
N PHE A 149 -16.18 2.36 0.84
CA PHE A 149 -17.29 3.31 0.94
C PHE A 149 -18.58 2.61 1.37
N GLU A 150 -18.96 1.55 0.65
CA GLU A 150 -20.16 0.75 0.95
C GLU A 150 -20.06 0.03 2.31
N ARG A 151 -18.88 -0.52 2.64
CA ARG A 151 -18.63 -1.12 3.96
C ARG A 151 -18.78 -0.09 5.09
N ARG A 152 -18.33 1.15 4.89
CA ARG A 152 -18.53 2.25 5.85
C ARG A 152 -20.01 2.56 6.02
N ALA A 153 -20.75 2.67 4.93
CA ALA A 153 -22.19 2.93 4.96
C ALA A 153 -22.97 1.86 5.74
N ARG A 154 -22.50 0.60 5.70
CA ARG A 154 -23.06 -0.51 6.48
C ARG A 154 -22.52 -0.66 7.91
N GLY A 155 -21.55 0.16 8.33
CA GLY A 155 -20.92 0.03 9.65
C GLY A 155 -19.98 -1.19 9.80
N GLU A 156 -19.52 -1.76 8.68
CA GLU A 156 -18.67 -2.96 8.62
C GLU A 156 -17.18 -2.62 8.41
N LEU A 157 -16.85 -1.33 8.31
CA LEU A 157 -15.48 -0.87 8.12
C LEU A 157 -14.77 -0.80 9.48
N PRO A 158 -13.63 -1.48 9.67
CA PRO A 158 -12.82 -1.31 10.86
C PRO A 158 -12.40 0.15 11.07
N GLU A 159 -12.16 0.55 12.31
CA GLU A 159 -11.66 1.90 12.59
C GLU A 159 -10.21 2.11 12.08
N PRO A 160 -9.23 1.28 12.47
CA PRO A 160 -7.92 1.30 11.82
C PRO A 160 -7.95 0.53 10.48
N TYR A 161 -7.23 1.06 9.50
CA TYR A 161 -6.90 0.40 8.23
C TYR A 161 -5.73 -0.58 8.40
#